data_AF-A0A853PLZ1-F1
#
_entry.id   AF-A0A853PLZ1-F1
#
_cell.length_a   1.000
_cell.length_b   1.000
_cell.length_c   1.000
_cell.angle_alpha   90.00
_cell.angle_beta   90.00
_cell.angle_gamma   90.00
#
_symmetry.space_group_name_H-M   'P 1'
#
loop_
_entity.id
_entity.type
_entity.pdbx_description
1 polymer ?
#
loop_
_entity_poly.entity_id
_entity_poly.type
_entity_poly.pdbx_seq_one_letter_code
_entity_poly.pdbx_strand_id
1 'polypeptide(L)'
;METEEEIQNVNVHHGHNIRRTRIEKNIKQDALAALVNMTQPNVSKYEKMRVIEDEMLNRFARALNVPVEYLKTLEEDAPSVVFENITNNVHDNKDSSMGSTGYNNDSITNTFNPIDKITELYERLLKEKDEKYAALEKRIQGLEQQNNNGK
;
A
#
# COMPACT_ATOMS: atom_id res chain seq x y z
N MET A 1 25.00 -36.83 -15.66
CA MET A 1 25.24 -35.41 -15.36
C MET A 1 23.88 -34.81 -15.18
N GLU A 2 23.47 -34.69 -13.93
CA GLU A 2 22.22 -34.05 -13.53
C GLU A 2 22.44 -32.54 -13.70
N THR A 3 21.87 -31.96 -14.76
CA THR A 3 21.58 -30.53 -14.76
C THR A 3 20.14 -30.42 -14.32
N GLU A 4 19.98 -30.22 -13.02
CA GLU A 4 18.74 -29.80 -12.40
C GLU A 4 18.29 -28.52 -13.11
N GLU A 5 17.26 -28.62 -13.94
CA GLU A 5 16.48 -27.47 -14.36
C GLU A 5 15.71 -26.98 -13.11
N GLU A 6 16.40 -26.21 -12.28
CA GLU A 6 15.79 -25.48 -11.17
C GLU A 6 14.69 -24.58 -11.75
N ILE A 7 13.46 -24.87 -11.36
CA ILE A 7 12.25 -24.18 -11.80
C ILE A 7 12.31 -22.74 -11.29
N GLN A 8 12.96 -21.83 -12.03
CA GLN A 8 12.94 -20.40 -11.77
C GLN A 8 11.61 -19.80 -12.24
N ASN A 9 10.52 -20.21 -11.61
CA ASN A 9 9.23 -19.55 -11.76
C ASN A 9 8.79 -18.92 -10.43
N VAL A 10 9.75 -18.26 -9.78
CA VAL A 10 9.45 -17.38 -8.65
C VAL A 10 8.88 -16.10 -9.27
N ASN A 11 7.59 -15.85 -9.07
CA ASN A 11 6.93 -14.62 -9.51
C ASN A 11 7.42 -13.45 -8.63
N VAL A 12 8.68 -13.05 -8.83
CA VAL A 12 9.33 -11.96 -8.10
C VAL A 12 9.12 -10.67 -8.87
N HIS A 13 8.76 -9.62 -8.14
CA HIS A 13 8.70 -8.26 -8.68
C HIS A 13 9.63 -7.35 -7.86
N HIS A 14 10.80 -7.02 -8.42
CA HIS A 14 11.83 -6.22 -7.74
C HIS A 14 11.28 -4.86 -7.28
N GLY A 15 10.53 -4.16 -8.14
CA GLY A 15 9.92 -2.88 -7.80
C GLY A 15 8.94 -2.95 -6.61
N HIS A 16 8.08 -3.98 -6.57
CA HIS A 16 7.16 -4.23 -5.46
C HIS A 16 7.93 -4.49 -4.16
N ASN A 17 9.00 -5.29 -4.23
CA ASN A 17 9.85 -5.60 -3.07
C ASN A 17 10.54 -4.35 -2.52
N ILE A 18 11.03 -3.46 -3.39
CA ILE A 18 11.59 -2.16 -3.00
C ILE A 18 10.54 -1.31 -2.29
N ARG A 19 9.34 -1.19 -2.88
CA ARG A 19 8.24 -0.39 -2.34
C ARG A 19 7.76 -0.90 -0.98
N ARG A 20 7.57 -2.21 -0.85
CA ARG A 20 7.20 -2.87 0.40
C ARG A 20 8.24 -2.61 1.48
N THR A 21 9.51 -2.89 1.20
CA THR A 21 10.62 -2.67 2.14
C THR A 21 10.71 -1.20 2.57
N ARG A 22 10.48 -0.27 1.63
CA ARG A 22 10.44 1.17 1.91
C ARG A 22 9.34 1.51 2.93
N ILE A 23 8.13 0.97 2.76
CA ILE A 23 6.99 1.18 3.66
C ILE A 23 7.25 0.54 5.03
N GLU A 24 7.76 -0.70 5.07
CA GLU A 24 8.14 -1.40 6.31
C GLU A 24 9.15 -0.60 7.15
N LYS A 25 10.06 0.12 6.48
CA LYS A 25 11.05 0.99 7.13
C LYS A 25 10.57 2.42 7.39
N ASN A 26 9.29 2.72 7.11
CA ASN A 26 8.70 4.05 7.25
C ASN A 26 9.47 5.16 6.49
N ILE A 27 10.05 4.82 5.33
CA ILE A 27 10.80 5.75 4.49
C ILE A 27 9.85 6.38 3.46
N LYS A 28 9.81 7.73 3.41
CA LYS A 28 9.08 8.45 2.35
C LYS A 28 9.76 8.24 0.99
N GLN A 29 8.99 8.23 -0.09
CA GLN A 29 9.55 8.00 -1.43
C GLN A 29 10.56 9.08 -1.83
N ASP A 30 10.31 10.35 -1.47
CA ASP A 30 11.27 11.46 -1.65
C ASP A 30 12.58 11.24 -0.89
N ALA A 31 12.49 10.69 0.34
CA ALA A 31 13.67 10.41 1.15
C ALA A 31 14.49 9.26 0.53
N LEU A 32 13.83 8.22 0.02
CA LEU A 32 14.52 7.16 -0.73
C LEU A 32 15.20 7.73 -1.98
N ALA A 33 14.51 8.62 -2.70
CA ALA A 33 15.04 9.27 -3.90
C ALA A 33 16.34 10.05 -3.60
N ALA A 34 16.38 10.77 -2.47
CA ALA A 34 17.59 11.44 -2.00
C ALA A 34 18.72 10.44 -1.71
N LEU A 35 18.44 9.33 -1.02
CA LEU A 35 19.46 8.30 -0.70
C LEU A 35 20.04 7.64 -1.94
N VAL A 36 19.23 7.43 -2.98
CA VAL A 36 19.66 6.86 -4.26
C VAL A 36 19.98 7.92 -5.32
N ASN A 37 20.29 9.17 -4.90
CA ASN A 37 20.57 10.35 -5.74
C ASN A 37 19.77 10.40 -7.05
N MET A 38 18.44 10.30 -6.96
CA MET A 38 17.53 10.44 -8.10
C MET A 38 16.28 11.22 -7.69
N THR A 39 15.42 11.52 -8.65
CA THR A 39 14.15 12.22 -8.38
C THR A 39 13.07 11.22 -7.91
N GLN A 40 12.08 11.70 -7.15
CA GLN A 40 10.96 10.84 -6.72
C GLN A 40 10.19 10.19 -7.88
N PRO A 41 9.94 10.86 -9.02
CA PRO A 41 9.32 10.20 -10.18
C PRO A 41 10.16 9.04 -10.73
N ASN A 42 11.50 9.14 -10.68
CA ASN A 42 12.38 8.04 -11.08
C ASN A 42 12.28 6.87 -10.11
N VAL A 43 12.22 7.11 -8.80
CA VAL A 43 11.97 6.04 -7.81
C VAL A 43 10.62 5.38 -8.05
N SER A 44 9.56 6.16 -8.27
CA SER A 44 8.23 5.62 -8.58
C SER A 44 8.23 4.74 -9.83
N LYS A 45 9.02 5.13 -10.85
CA LYS A 45 9.22 4.31 -12.05
C LYS A 45 9.87 2.98 -11.70
N TYR A 46 10.94 2.97 -10.89
CA TYR A 46 11.60 1.73 -10.46
C TYR A 46 10.69 0.84 -9.60
N GLU A 47 9.89 1.42 -8.70
CA GLU A 47 8.93 0.65 -7.88
C GLU A 47 7.86 -0.07 -8.72
N LYS A 48 7.60 0.39 -9.94
CA LYS A 48 6.67 -0.24 -10.90
C LYS A 48 7.36 -1.22 -11.86
N MET A 49 8.69 -1.31 -11.85
CA MET A 49 9.43 -2.21 -12.74
C MET A 49 9.53 -3.60 -12.14
N ARG A 50 9.12 -4.61 -12.92
CA ARG A 50 9.19 -6.02 -12.51
C ARG A 50 10.62 -6.49 -12.32
N VAL A 51 11.48 -6.15 -13.28
CA VAL A 51 12.90 -6.49 -13.29
C VAL A 51 13.71 -5.20 -13.30
N ILE A 52 14.73 -5.14 -12.44
CA ILE A 52 15.63 -4.00 -12.27
C ILE A 52 17.05 -4.55 -12.37
N GLU A 53 17.93 -3.82 -13.05
CA GLU A 53 19.34 -4.17 -13.19
C GLU A 53 20.04 -4.31 -11.84
N ASP A 54 20.93 -5.29 -11.72
CA ASP A 54 21.59 -5.65 -10.47
C ASP A 54 22.36 -4.50 -9.81
N GLU A 55 22.99 -3.63 -10.61
CA GLU A 55 23.67 -2.44 -10.08
C GLU A 55 22.68 -1.51 -9.37
N MET A 56 21.53 -1.25 -10.00
CA MET A 56 20.50 -0.39 -9.45
C MET A 56 19.79 -1.05 -8.27
N LEU A 57 19.53 -2.35 -8.33
CA LEU A 57 18.92 -3.11 -7.25
C LEU A 57 19.83 -3.13 -6.01
N ASN A 58 21.14 -3.29 -6.18
CA ASN A 58 22.12 -3.16 -5.11
C ASN A 58 22.11 -1.76 -4.49
N ARG A 59 21.94 -0.71 -5.30
CA ARG A 59 21.83 0.67 -4.82
C ARG A 59 20.60 0.86 -3.93
N PHE A 60 19.45 0.35 -4.34
CA PHE A 60 18.23 0.36 -3.53
C PHE A 60 18.39 -0.46 -2.25
N ALA A 61 18.98 -1.66 -2.32
CA ALA A 61 19.22 -2.51 -1.16
C ALA A 61 20.08 -1.80 -0.10
N ARG A 62 21.16 -1.12 -0.53
CA ARG A 62 22.01 -0.30 0.35
C ARG A 62 21.24 0.87 0.97
N ALA A 63 20.46 1.60 0.19
CA ALA A 63 19.66 2.73 0.70
C ALA A 63 18.59 2.28 1.70
N LEU A 64 18.01 1.10 1.49
CA LEU A 64 17.03 0.49 2.39
C LEU A 64 17.69 -0.29 3.54
N ASN A 65 19.02 -0.43 3.56
CA ASN A 65 19.75 -1.22 4.54
C ASN A 65 19.20 -2.65 4.67
N VAL A 66 19.15 -3.36 3.55
CA VAL A 66 18.79 -4.78 3.43
C VAL A 66 19.76 -5.50 2.48
N PRO A 67 19.92 -6.84 2.59
CA PRO A 67 20.64 -7.61 1.58
C PRO A 67 19.98 -7.51 0.21
N VAL A 68 20.75 -7.50 -0.88
CA VAL A 68 20.19 -7.47 -2.24
C VAL A 68 19.34 -8.72 -2.55
N GLU A 69 19.75 -9.87 -2.02
CA GLU A 69 19.00 -11.13 -2.15
C GLU A 69 17.58 -11.01 -1.59
N TYR A 70 17.38 -10.23 -0.52
CA TYR A 70 16.04 -9.99 0.02
C TYR A 70 15.11 -9.36 -1.02
N LEU A 71 15.62 -8.49 -1.89
CA LEU A 71 14.81 -7.88 -2.94
C LEU A 71 14.63 -8.79 -4.18
N LYS A 72 15.51 -9.79 -4.34
CA LYS A 72 15.53 -10.75 -5.46
C LYS A 72 14.72 -12.02 -5.21
N THR A 73 14.54 -12.42 -3.95
CA THR A 73 13.91 -13.71 -3.61
C THR A 73 12.56 -13.55 -2.92
N LEU A 74 12.14 -12.34 -2.57
CA LEU A 74 10.83 -12.12 -1.95
C LEU A 74 9.73 -12.35 -2.98
N GLU A 75 8.92 -13.37 -2.72
CA GLU A 75 7.73 -13.68 -3.51
C GLU A 75 6.67 -12.61 -3.36
N GLU A 76 5.93 -12.38 -4.45
CA GLU A 76 4.79 -11.46 -4.45
C GLU A 76 3.68 -12.04 -3.55
N ASP A 77 3.35 -11.34 -2.45
CA ASP A 77 2.18 -11.66 -1.63
C ASP A 77 0.90 -11.54 -2.49
N ALA A 78 -0.18 -12.20 -2.06
CA ALA A 78 -1.50 -12.05 -2.68
C ALA A 78 -1.81 -10.55 -2.94
N PRO A 79 -2.36 -10.19 -4.12
CA PRO A 79 -2.35 -8.82 -4.63
C PRO A 79 -2.90 -7.82 -3.61
N SER A 80 -2.00 -7.04 -3.04
CA SER A 80 -2.33 -5.96 -2.12
C SER A 80 -2.69 -4.72 -2.92
N VAL A 81 -3.94 -4.25 -2.79
CA VAL A 81 -4.39 -2.99 -3.40
C VAL A 81 -3.77 -1.85 -2.60
N VAL A 82 -2.69 -1.28 -3.10
CA VAL A 82 -2.05 -0.13 -2.45
C VAL A 82 -2.51 1.16 -3.11
N PHE A 83 -3.31 1.93 -2.38
CA PHE A 83 -3.72 3.28 -2.79
C PHE A 83 -2.55 4.26 -2.59
N GLU A 84 -1.96 4.73 -3.69
CA GLU A 84 -1.01 5.85 -3.64
C GLU A 84 -1.78 7.16 -3.65
N ASN A 85 -1.66 7.95 -2.57
CA ASN A 85 -2.06 9.35 -2.60
C ASN A 85 -1.10 10.10 -3.53
N ILE A 86 -1.46 10.20 -4.82
CA ILE A 86 -0.84 11.14 -5.75
C ILE A 86 -1.40 12.52 -5.39
N THR A 87 -0.85 13.15 -4.35
CA THR A 87 -1.11 14.58 -4.11
C THR A 87 -0.32 15.35 -5.16
N ASN A 88 -0.85 15.42 -6.38
CA ASN A 88 -0.44 16.46 -7.31
C ASN A 88 -0.85 17.78 -6.67
N ASN A 89 0.13 18.56 -6.22
CA ASN A 89 -0.04 20.00 -6.01
C ASN A 89 -0.34 20.63 -7.38
N VAL A 90 -1.55 20.44 -7.91
CA VAL A 90 -2.07 21.29 -8.98
C VAL A 90 -2.59 22.53 -8.29
N HIS A 91 -1.66 23.45 -8.07
CA HIS A 91 -1.96 24.87 -8.06
C HIS A 91 -2.83 25.17 -9.29
N ASP A 92 -3.96 25.82 -9.03
CA ASP A 92 -4.76 26.62 -9.95
C ASP A 92 -4.41 26.47 -11.44
N ASN A 93 -5.23 25.74 -12.18
CA ASN A 93 -5.62 26.20 -13.50
C ASN A 93 -6.98 25.63 -13.87
N LYS A 94 -7.97 26.54 -13.84
CA LYS A 94 -9.22 26.41 -14.58
C LYS A 94 -8.90 26.18 -16.06
N ASP A 95 -9.70 25.31 -16.66
CA ASP A 95 -10.05 25.32 -18.08
C ASP A 95 -8.92 25.02 -19.08
N SER A 96 -8.92 23.80 -19.63
CA SER A 96 -8.92 23.61 -21.09
C SER A 96 -8.95 22.13 -21.50
N SER A 97 -9.99 21.85 -22.28
CA SER A 97 -10.21 20.77 -23.24
C SER A 97 -8.96 20.23 -23.99
N MET A 98 -9.10 18.96 -24.43
CA MET A 98 -8.51 18.29 -25.63
C MET A 98 -7.36 17.29 -25.33
N GLY A 99 -7.41 16.01 -25.73
CA GLY A 99 -8.39 15.27 -26.53
C GLY A 99 -8.09 13.77 -26.67
N SER A 100 -9.14 13.04 -27.08
CA SER A 100 -9.22 11.80 -27.87
C SER A 100 -8.37 10.57 -27.51
N THR A 101 -9.03 9.44 -27.21
CA THR A 101 -9.35 8.37 -28.20
C THR A 101 -10.28 7.35 -27.55
N GLY A 102 -11.35 6.99 -28.27
CA GLY A 102 -12.55 6.36 -27.73
C GLY A 102 -12.48 4.86 -27.52
N TYR A 103 -13.47 4.36 -26.76
CA TYR A 103 -14.25 3.17 -27.04
C TYR A 103 -15.57 3.29 -26.27
N ASN A 104 -16.69 3.39 -27.01
CA ASN A 104 -18.02 3.20 -26.45
C ASN A 104 -18.18 1.72 -26.12
N ASN A 105 -18.34 1.39 -24.84
CA ASN A 105 -18.96 0.15 -24.41
C ASN A 105 -19.96 0.51 -23.31
N ASP A 106 -21.24 0.41 -23.64
CA ASP A 106 -22.30 0.23 -22.67
C ASP A 106 -22.00 -1.02 -21.85
N SER A 107 -21.47 -0.84 -20.65
CA SER A 107 -21.39 -1.89 -19.65
C SER A 107 -21.49 -1.23 -18.28
N ILE A 108 -22.69 -1.29 -17.72
CA ILE A 108 -22.98 -1.31 -16.28
C ILE A 108 -21.95 -0.49 -15.49
N THR A 109 -22.19 0.82 -15.36
CA THR A 109 -21.47 1.64 -14.40
C THR A 109 -21.91 1.21 -13.00
N ASN A 110 -21.38 0.06 -12.54
CA ASN A 110 -21.07 -0.11 -11.14
C ASN A 110 -20.12 1.04 -10.83
N THR A 111 -20.67 2.14 -10.34
CA THR A 111 -19.95 3.26 -9.76
C THR A 111 -19.24 2.73 -8.52
N PHE A 112 -18.19 1.94 -8.73
CA PHE A 112 -17.23 1.57 -7.71
C PHE A 112 -16.44 2.84 -7.43
N ASN A 113 -17.04 3.71 -6.62
CA ASN A 113 -16.35 4.86 -6.09
C ASN A 113 -15.60 4.40 -4.84
N PRO A 114 -14.28 4.25 -4.89
CA PRO A 114 -13.51 3.79 -3.74
C PRO A 114 -13.67 4.72 -2.53
N ILE A 115 -13.99 6.00 -2.73
CA ILE A 115 -14.25 6.95 -1.64
C ILE A 115 -15.51 6.57 -0.85
N ASP A 116 -16.59 6.21 -1.55
CA ASP A 116 -17.86 5.88 -0.90
C ASP A 116 -17.73 4.60 -0.05
N LYS A 117 -16.98 3.61 -0.55
CA LYS A 117 -16.67 2.39 0.22
C LYS A 117 -15.79 2.65 1.43
N ILE A 118 -14.86 3.61 1.35
CA ILE A 118 -14.03 4.00 2.47
C ILE A 118 -14.90 4.63 3.57
N THR A 119 -15.79 5.55 3.19
CA THR A 119 -16.74 6.17 4.13
C THR A 119 -17.62 5.12 4.80
N GLU A 120 -18.17 4.17 4.03
CA GLU A 120 -18.97 3.06 4.56
C GLU A 120 -18.18 2.21 5.59
N LEU A 121 -16.91 1.89 5.28
CA LEU A 121 -16.06 1.14 6.20
C LEU A 121 -15.74 1.93 7.48
N TYR A 122 -15.52 3.24 7.38
CA TYR A 122 -15.29 4.10 8.55
C TYR A 122 -16.54 4.22 9.42
N GLU A 123 -17.72 4.42 8.83
CA GLU A 123 -18.99 4.47 9.56
C GLU A 123 -19.26 3.14 10.28
N ARG A 124 -19.00 2.01 9.61
CA ARG A 124 -19.15 0.68 10.21
C ARG A 124 -18.16 0.44 11.35
N LEU A 125 -16.91 0.86 11.19
CA LEU A 125 -15.89 0.76 12.23
C LEU A 125 -16.24 1.61 13.45
N LEU A 126 -16.72 2.84 13.24
CA LEU A 126 -17.12 3.74 14.31
C LEU A 126 -18.30 3.17 15.09
N LYS A 127 -19.29 2.62 14.39
CA LYS A 127 -20.43 1.94 15.00
C LYS A 127 -20.01 0.73 15.85
N GLU A 128 -19.11 -0.10 15.35
CA GLU A 128 -18.61 -1.27 16.12
C GLU A 128 -17.86 -0.83 17.38
N LYS A 129 -17.12 0.29 17.32
CA LYS A 129 -16.44 0.86 18.49
C LYS A 129 -17.46 1.34 19.53
N ASP A 130 -18.47 2.09 19.11
CA ASP A 130 -19.50 2.61 20.00
C ASP A 130 -20.30 1.48 20.67
N GLU A 131 -20.63 0.42 19.92
CA GLU A 131 -21.31 -0.76 20.46
C GLU A 131 -20.47 -1.49 21.51
N LYS A 132 -19.15 -1.63 21.27
CA LYS A 132 -18.23 -2.24 22.24
C LYS A 132 -18.05 -1.38 23.48
N TYR A 133 -17.97 -0.05 23.34
CA TYR A 133 -17.91 0.85 24.49
C TYR A 133 -19.18 0.77 25.33
N ALA A 134 -20.36 0.82 24.71
CA ALA A 134 -21.62 0.69 25.42
C ALA A 134 -21.75 -0.68 26.14
N ALA A 135 -21.26 -1.75 25.52
CA ALA A 135 -21.24 -3.07 26.15
C ALA A 135 -20.29 -3.13 27.36
N LEU A 136 -19.12 -2.50 27.26
CA LEU A 136 -18.15 -2.39 28.35
C LEU A 136 -18.69 -1.54 29.50
N GLU A 137 -19.28 -0.38 29.20
CA GLU A 137 -19.92 0.49 30.20
C GLU A 137 -21.02 -0.24 30.97
N LYS A 138 -21.89 -0.98 30.27
CA LYS A 138 -22.92 -1.81 30.93
C LYS A 138 -22.31 -2.89 31.83
N ARG A 139 -21.21 -3.52 31.40
CA ARG A 139 -20.51 -4.53 32.20
C ARG A 139 -19.88 -3.91 33.45
N ILE A 140 -19.26 -2.73 33.32
CA ILE A 140 -18.68 -1.99 34.45
C ILE A 140 -19.77 -1.60 35.44
N GLN A 141 -20.88 -1.02 34.97
CA GLN A 141 -22.02 -0.68 35.83
C GLN A 141 -22.59 -1.91 36.56
N GLY A 142 -22.70 -3.05 35.86
CA GLY A 142 -23.14 -4.31 36.49
C GLY A 142 -22.19 -4.79 37.59
N LEU A 143 -20.87 -4.69 37.37
CA LEU A 143 -19.85 -5.04 38.37
C LEU A 143 -19.87 -4.08 39.58
N GLU A 144 -20.04 -2.78 39.34
CA GLU A 144 -20.16 -1.77 40.40
C GLU A 144 -21.40 -2.01 41.28
N GLN A 145 -22.54 -2.37 40.67
CA GLN A 145 -23.76 -2.72 41.39
C GLN A 145 -23.61 -4.02 42.21
N GLN A 146 -22.90 -5.02 41.68
CA GLN A 146 -22.60 -6.25 42.43
C GLN A 146 -21.67 -6.00 43.61
N ASN A 147 -20.67 -5.12 43.47
CA ASN A 147 -19.77 -4.76 44.56
C ASN A 147 -20.44 -3.93 45.66
N ASN A 148 -21.42 -3.09 45.31
CA ASN A 148 -22.17 -2.27 46.27
C ASN A 148 -23.24 -3.06 47.03
N ASN A 149 -23.75 -4.16 46.47
CA ASN A 149 -24.72 -5.06 47.14
C ASN A 149 -24.05 -6.14 48.02
N GLY A 150 -22.72 -6.18 48.09
CA GLY A 150 -21.93 -7.11 48.90
C GLY A 150 -21.38 -6.52 50.21
N LYS A 151 -21.85 -5.33 50.63
CA LYS A 151 -21.54 -4.70 51.92
C LYS A 151 -22.77 -4.60 52.81
#